data_AF-A0A1V3WLX7-F1
#
_entry.id   AF-A0A1V3WLX7-F1
#
_cell.length_a   1.000
_cell.length_b   1.000
_cell.length_c   1.000
_cell.angle_alpha   90.00
_cell.angle_beta   90.00
_cell.angle_gamma   90.00
#
_symmetry.space_group_name_H-M   'P 1'
#
loop_
_entity.id
_entity.type
_entity.pdbx_description
1 polymer ?
#
loop_
_entity_poly.entity_id
_entity_poly.type
_entity_poly.pdbx_seq_one_letter_code
_entity_poly.pdbx_strand_id
1 'polypeptide(L)'
;MRAALPGSGTLIDVFSAAPGDVDTLRKLLLGTRNDSTIWTGTAGQDKAVAWSEPIPLAKVKAVARANNCTVNDVLVASAAGALHDYLQAHHARCSAVTFMIPVNLKPVDVTLPDNLGNEFALVQLELPTDEADPLRVLAVAKKRMNRIKHGHEAAVAFRLQETIAGFNRQLYEASVDLFTNRTIGTLTNVPGPPMPVYLAGSKVAGIVGWAPVSGNQPMSFTISTYNGNVVVGIACDKTLVPDHETIVDGFAGAFERLLAATSAVSS
;
A
#
# COMPACT_ATOMS: atom_id res chain seq x y z
N MET A 1 34.33 -31.76 -27.15
CA MET A 1 34.31 -30.31 -26.92
C MET A 1 32.98 -29.96 -26.25
N ARG A 2 32.96 -29.96 -24.91
CA ARG A 2 31.77 -29.67 -24.08
C ARG A 2 31.69 -28.16 -23.86
N ALA A 3 30.61 -27.51 -24.27
CA ALA A 3 30.34 -26.11 -23.93
C ALA A 3 29.73 -26.06 -22.52
N ALA A 4 30.41 -25.32 -21.63
CA ALA A 4 29.97 -25.08 -20.27
C ALA A 4 28.79 -24.09 -20.24
N LEU A 5 27.76 -24.43 -19.48
CA LEU A 5 26.66 -23.52 -19.14
C LEU A 5 27.20 -22.42 -18.19
N PRO A 6 26.95 -21.13 -18.46
CA PRO A 6 27.25 -20.09 -17.51
C PRO A 6 26.22 -20.09 -16.37
N GLY A 7 26.72 -20.17 -15.13
CA GLY A 7 26.03 -19.61 -13.97
C GLY A 7 25.06 -20.52 -13.21
N SER A 8 25.48 -21.71 -12.80
CA SER A 8 24.79 -22.52 -11.77
C SER A 8 25.00 -22.01 -10.33
N GLY A 9 25.45 -20.76 -10.14
CA GLY A 9 25.91 -20.21 -8.86
C GLY A 9 24.92 -19.32 -8.11
N THR A 10 23.78 -18.92 -8.69
CA THR A 10 23.03 -17.76 -8.18
C THR A 10 21.74 -18.06 -7.43
N LEU A 11 21.33 -19.32 -7.28
CA LEU A 11 20.14 -19.64 -6.46
C LEU A 11 20.48 -19.88 -4.99
N ILE A 12 21.69 -20.32 -4.67
CA ILE A 12 22.08 -20.69 -3.30
C ILE A 12 22.65 -19.48 -2.53
N ASP A 13 23.35 -18.57 -3.21
CA ASP A 13 23.90 -17.34 -2.60
C ASP A 13 22.84 -16.25 -2.33
N VAL A 14 21.59 -16.47 -2.75
CA VAL A 14 20.46 -15.56 -2.49
C VAL A 14 19.98 -15.64 -1.04
N PHE A 15 20.30 -16.72 -0.33
CA PHE A 15 19.68 -17.06 0.95
C PHE A 15 20.73 -17.23 2.05
N SER A 16 20.72 -16.32 3.02
CA SER A 16 21.50 -16.46 4.25
C SER A 16 20.95 -17.54 5.20
N ALA A 17 19.85 -18.21 4.82
CA ALA A 17 19.04 -19.09 5.67
C ALA A 17 18.61 -18.44 7.00
N ALA A 18 18.62 -17.10 7.08
CA ALA A 18 18.14 -16.38 8.25
C ALA A 18 16.63 -16.58 8.41
N PRO A 19 16.12 -16.80 9.64
CA PRO A 19 14.69 -17.03 9.88
C PRO A 19 13.76 -15.95 9.31
N GLY A 20 14.22 -14.69 9.23
CA GLY A 20 13.46 -13.57 8.67
C GLY A 20 13.27 -13.63 7.16
N ASP A 21 14.22 -14.24 6.43
CA ASP A 21 14.15 -14.36 4.97
C ASP A 21 13.13 -15.45 4.59
N VAL A 22 13.05 -16.52 5.38
CA VAL A 22 12.09 -17.62 5.18
C VAL A 22 10.65 -17.18 5.45
N ASP A 23 10.37 -16.41 6.51
CA ASP A 23 9.01 -15.90 6.76
C ASP A 23 8.58 -14.86 5.72
N THR A 24 9.53 -14.05 5.23
CA THR A 24 9.32 -13.12 4.11
C THR A 24 8.96 -13.88 2.83
N LEU A 25 9.74 -14.89 2.45
CA LEU A 25 9.46 -15.76 1.31
C LEU A 25 8.13 -16.47 1.47
N ARG A 26 7.82 -16.98 2.67
CA ARG A 26 6.54 -17.61 2.97
C ARG A 26 5.38 -16.63 2.79
N LYS A 27 5.50 -15.38 3.25
CA LYS A 27 4.49 -14.34 3.03
C LYS A 27 4.35 -13.99 1.55
N LEU A 28 5.45 -13.77 0.86
CA LEU A 28 5.46 -13.47 -0.58
C LEU A 28 4.88 -14.63 -1.42
N LEU A 29 5.26 -15.88 -1.14
CA LEU A 29 4.92 -17.08 -1.93
C LEU A 29 3.62 -17.77 -1.51
N LEU A 30 3.23 -17.73 -0.24
CA LEU A 30 2.00 -18.35 0.28
C LEU A 30 0.90 -17.33 0.61
N GLY A 31 1.26 -16.06 0.85
CA GLY A 31 0.37 -14.99 1.28
C GLY A 31 -0.23 -15.22 2.66
N THR A 32 -0.62 -14.14 3.32
CA THR A 32 -1.79 -14.18 4.19
C THR A 32 -2.99 -14.06 3.27
N ARG A 33 -3.61 -15.20 3.00
CA ARG A 33 -4.81 -15.27 2.17
C ARG A 33 -5.83 -14.33 2.84
N ASN A 34 -6.27 -13.29 2.14
CA ASN A 34 -7.54 -12.67 2.51
C ASN A 34 -8.55 -13.82 2.39
N ASP A 35 -9.05 -14.33 3.52
CA ASP A 35 -10.20 -15.24 3.52
C ASP A 35 -11.26 -14.64 2.62
N SER A 36 -12.03 -15.46 1.89
CA SER A 36 -13.03 -14.99 0.91
C SER A 36 -13.84 -13.81 1.47
N THR A 37 -13.42 -12.60 1.12
CA THR A 37 -14.04 -11.34 1.56
C THR A 37 -15.07 -10.92 0.53
N ILE A 38 -15.77 -9.82 0.80
CA ILE A 38 -16.66 -9.16 -0.15
C ILE A 38 -15.99 -8.84 -1.50
N TRP A 39 -14.66 -8.68 -1.54
CA TRP A 39 -13.93 -8.31 -2.75
C TRP A 39 -13.46 -9.51 -3.59
N THR A 40 -13.92 -10.72 -3.28
CA THR A 40 -13.54 -11.93 -4.03
C THR A 40 -14.35 -12.03 -5.32
N GLY A 41 -13.67 -12.16 -6.46
CA GLY A 41 -14.36 -12.36 -7.74
C GLY A 41 -13.45 -12.10 -8.94
N THR A 42 -14.06 -11.99 -10.11
CA THR A 42 -13.37 -11.59 -11.35
C THR A 42 -13.67 -10.11 -11.60
N ALA A 43 -12.62 -9.31 -11.80
CA ALA A 43 -12.79 -7.89 -12.11
C ALA A 43 -13.47 -7.73 -13.49
N GLY A 44 -14.52 -6.91 -13.55
CA GLY A 44 -15.26 -6.58 -14.75
C GLY A 44 -14.71 -5.34 -15.48
N GLN A 45 -15.51 -4.82 -16.41
CA GLN A 45 -15.17 -3.61 -17.18
C GLN A 45 -15.69 -2.31 -16.54
N ASP A 46 -16.69 -2.41 -15.66
CA ASP A 46 -17.28 -1.25 -14.99
C ASP A 46 -16.37 -0.77 -13.86
N LYS A 47 -15.70 0.35 -14.09
CA LYS A 47 -14.78 0.99 -13.13
C LYS A 47 -15.40 2.25 -12.56
N ALA A 48 -15.06 2.53 -11.31
CA ALA A 48 -15.50 3.73 -10.60
C ALA A 48 -14.33 4.35 -9.82
N VAL A 49 -14.43 5.66 -9.59
CA VAL A 49 -13.42 6.44 -8.86
C VAL A 49 -14.12 7.33 -7.84
N ALA A 50 -13.50 7.49 -6.67
CA ALA A 50 -13.95 8.40 -5.64
C ALA A 50 -12.74 9.04 -4.95
N TRP A 51 -12.87 10.25 -4.41
CA TRP A 51 -11.80 10.90 -3.66
C TRP A 51 -12.36 11.83 -2.57
N SER A 52 -11.56 12.04 -1.53
CA SER A 52 -11.99 12.72 -0.31
C SER A 52 -11.92 14.23 -0.48
N GLU A 53 -12.65 14.93 0.36
CA GLU A 53 -12.32 16.32 0.65
C GLU A 53 -10.89 16.43 1.24
N PRO A 54 -10.21 17.57 1.07
CA PRO A 54 -8.84 17.74 1.55
C PRO A 54 -8.75 17.76 3.08
N ILE A 55 -7.88 16.92 3.63
CA ILE A 55 -7.56 16.88 5.07
C ILE A 55 -6.29 17.70 5.31
N PRO A 56 -6.26 18.67 6.23
CA PRO A 56 -5.06 19.46 6.50
C PRO A 56 -3.89 18.58 6.97
N LEU A 57 -2.79 18.57 6.22
CA LEU A 57 -1.59 17.78 6.54
C LEU A 57 -1.00 18.16 7.91
N ALA A 58 -1.21 19.40 8.34
CA ALA A 58 -0.81 19.86 9.67
C ALA A 58 -1.48 19.06 10.80
N LYS A 59 -2.77 18.72 10.68
CA LYS A 59 -3.48 17.88 11.65
C LYS A 59 -2.89 16.47 11.68
N VAL A 60 -2.64 15.88 10.52
CA VAL A 60 -2.01 14.55 10.41
C VAL A 60 -0.63 14.53 11.05
N LYS A 61 0.19 15.56 10.82
CA LYS A 61 1.50 15.75 11.46
C LYS A 61 1.39 15.89 12.98
N ALA A 62 0.35 16.56 13.49
CA ALA A 62 0.12 16.71 14.92
C ALA A 62 -0.17 15.35 15.58
N VAL A 63 -1.07 14.55 15.00
CA VAL A 63 -1.36 13.18 15.45
C VAL A 63 -0.09 12.32 15.43
N ALA A 64 0.68 12.41 14.34
CA ALA A 64 1.91 11.64 14.20
C ALA A 64 2.90 11.95 15.33
N ARG A 65 3.12 13.24 15.62
CA ARG A 65 4.00 13.72 16.69
C ARG A 65 3.54 13.25 18.07
N ALA A 66 2.25 13.42 18.39
CA ALA A 66 1.69 13.06 19.70
C ALA A 66 1.80 11.55 19.97
N ASN A 67 1.72 10.71 18.94
CA ASN A 67 1.82 9.25 19.06
C ASN A 67 3.24 8.71 18.77
N ASN A 68 4.24 9.59 18.63
CA ASN A 68 5.62 9.24 18.29
C ASN A 68 5.69 8.29 17.06
N CYS A 69 5.00 8.62 15.99
CA CYS A 69 4.93 7.83 14.75
C CYS A 69 5.11 8.73 13.52
N THR A 70 5.17 8.13 12.33
CA THR A 70 5.30 8.88 11.07
C THR A 70 3.94 9.28 10.51
N VAL A 71 3.92 10.29 9.64
CA VAL A 71 2.71 10.68 8.88
C VAL A 71 2.14 9.48 8.12
N ASN A 72 3.00 8.65 7.52
CA ASN A 72 2.57 7.45 6.81
C ASN A 72 1.84 6.46 7.72
N ASP A 73 2.29 6.28 8.97
CA ASP A 73 1.63 5.36 9.92
C ASP A 73 0.21 5.83 10.24
N VAL A 74 0.01 7.14 10.41
CA VAL A 74 -1.32 7.75 10.64
C VAL A 74 -2.23 7.55 9.43
N LEU A 75 -1.72 7.76 8.22
CA LEU A 75 -2.49 7.61 6.98
C LEU A 75 -2.87 6.15 6.74
N VAL A 76 -1.93 5.21 6.94
CA VAL A 76 -2.16 3.77 6.84
C VAL A 76 -3.18 3.31 7.90
N ALA A 77 -3.09 3.80 9.13
CA ALA A 77 -4.05 3.49 10.18
C ALA A 77 -5.46 4.01 9.85
N SER A 78 -5.55 5.20 9.25
CA SER A 78 -6.83 5.78 8.81
C SER A 78 -7.44 4.96 7.66
N ALA A 79 -6.62 4.47 6.72
CA ALA A 79 -7.08 3.54 5.68
C ALA A 79 -7.58 2.21 6.26
N ALA A 80 -6.88 1.66 7.26
CA ALA A 80 -7.31 0.45 7.95
C ALA A 80 -8.67 0.66 8.65
N GLY A 81 -8.86 1.79 9.32
CA GLY A 81 -10.14 2.14 9.95
C GLY A 81 -11.28 2.33 8.94
N ALA A 82 -11.00 2.93 7.78
CA ALA A 82 -12.00 3.06 6.71
C ALA A 82 -12.46 1.70 6.18
N LEU A 83 -11.52 0.79 5.96
CA LEU A 83 -11.82 -0.56 5.47
C LEU A 83 -12.50 -1.41 6.55
N HIS A 84 -12.18 -1.20 7.82
CA HIS A 84 -12.95 -1.77 8.93
C HIS A 84 -14.41 -1.34 8.85
N ASP A 85 -14.68 -0.03 8.78
CA ASP A 85 -16.04 0.52 8.71
C ASP A 85 -16.80 -0.03 7.49
N TYR A 86 -16.13 -0.08 6.33
CA TYR A 86 -16.70 -0.65 5.11
C TYR A 86 -17.07 -2.14 5.29
N LEU A 87 -16.15 -2.95 5.82
CA LEU A 87 -16.43 -4.38 6.07
C LEU A 87 -17.61 -4.55 7.03
N GLN A 88 -17.71 -3.74 8.09
CA GLN A 88 -18.84 -3.77 9.02
C GLN A 88 -20.16 -3.42 8.33
N ALA A 89 -20.20 -2.35 7.53
CA ALA A 89 -21.39 -1.90 6.81
C ALA A 89 -21.93 -2.98 5.86
N HIS A 90 -21.05 -3.78 5.27
CA HIS A 90 -21.39 -4.88 4.38
C HIS A 90 -21.50 -6.25 5.07
N HIS A 91 -21.52 -6.30 6.40
CA HIS A 91 -21.59 -7.53 7.19
C HIS A 91 -20.49 -8.56 6.84
N ALA A 92 -19.35 -8.09 6.37
CA ALA A 92 -18.17 -8.87 6.03
C ALA A 92 -17.14 -8.81 7.17
N ARG A 93 -16.22 -9.78 7.20
CA ARG A 93 -15.13 -9.81 8.17
C ARG A 93 -13.83 -10.18 7.49
N CYS A 94 -12.77 -9.45 7.84
CA CYS A 94 -11.41 -9.74 7.46
C CYS A 94 -10.51 -9.25 8.59
N SER A 95 -9.68 -10.12 9.16
CA SER A 95 -8.79 -9.76 10.27
C SER A 95 -7.72 -8.77 9.83
N ALA A 96 -7.15 -9.00 8.66
CA ALA A 96 -6.26 -8.05 8.03
C ALA A 96 -6.44 -8.03 6.52
N VAL A 97 -6.69 -6.83 5.98
CA VAL A 97 -6.78 -6.62 4.54
C VAL A 97 -5.40 -6.33 3.98
N THR A 98 -4.97 -7.16 3.03
CA THR A 98 -3.62 -7.03 2.44
C THR A 98 -3.62 -6.20 1.15
N PHE A 99 -2.76 -5.17 1.12
CA PHE A 99 -2.41 -4.39 -0.07
C PHE A 99 -0.96 -4.62 -0.48
N MET A 100 -0.66 -4.47 -1.77
CA MET A 100 0.69 -4.19 -2.23
C MET A 100 1.03 -2.72 -1.98
N ILE A 101 2.20 -2.44 -1.42
CA ILE A 101 2.72 -1.08 -1.28
C ILE A 101 4.07 -0.96 -2.00
N PRO A 102 4.33 0.13 -2.73
CA PRO A 102 5.65 0.41 -3.27
C PRO A 102 6.56 0.88 -2.14
N VAL A 103 7.73 0.26 -2.02
CA VAL A 103 8.80 0.68 -1.12
C VAL A 103 10.06 0.99 -1.92
N ASN A 104 10.56 2.21 -1.78
CA ASN A 104 11.80 2.64 -2.40
C ASN A 104 12.98 2.03 -1.65
N LEU A 105 13.93 1.46 -2.39
CA LEU A 105 15.10 0.77 -1.82
C LEU A 105 16.32 1.67 -1.71
N LYS A 106 16.31 2.80 -2.42
CA LYS A 106 17.29 3.87 -2.29
C LYS A 106 16.63 5.12 -1.70
N PRO A 107 17.38 5.93 -0.92
CA PRO A 107 16.97 7.29 -0.63
C PRO A 107 16.70 8.03 -1.95
N VAL A 108 15.66 8.86 -1.99
CA VAL A 108 15.43 9.75 -3.13
C VAL A 108 16.60 10.72 -3.21
N ASP A 109 17.52 10.48 -4.13
CA ASP A 109 18.59 11.43 -4.43
C ASP A 109 18.00 12.59 -5.25
N VAL A 110 18.39 13.81 -4.92
CA VAL A 110 17.82 15.05 -5.50
C VAL A 110 18.36 15.29 -6.91
N THR A 111 19.42 14.58 -7.29
CA THR A 111 19.92 14.50 -8.67
C THR A 111 19.29 13.32 -9.38
N LEU A 112 18.46 13.60 -10.40
CA LEU A 112 17.95 12.58 -11.32
C LEU A 112 19.16 11.88 -11.97
N PRO A 113 19.36 10.55 -11.77
CA PRO A 113 20.43 9.84 -12.45
C PRO A 113 20.18 9.81 -13.96
N ASP A 114 21.25 9.73 -14.75
CA ASP A 114 21.20 9.62 -16.22
C ASP A 114 20.38 8.42 -16.71
N ASN A 115 20.18 7.41 -15.85
CA ASN A 115 19.26 6.29 -16.04
C ASN A 115 18.14 6.33 -14.99
N LEU A 116 16.91 6.59 -15.44
CA LEU A 116 15.70 6.38 -14.66
C LEU A 116 15.48 4.87 -14.47
N GLY A 117 16.02 4.30 -13.39
CA GLY A 117 15.79 2.90 -13.02
C GLY A 117 14.56 2.75 -12.12
N ASN A 118 13.68 1.78 -12.42
CA ASN A 118 12.59 1.37 -11.53
C ASN A 118 13.15 0.52 -10.37
N GLU A 119 13.73 1.16 -9.36
CA GLU A 119 14.28 0.49 -8.18
C GLU A 119 13.34 0.58 -6.96
N PHE A 120 12.08 0.20 -7.15
CA PHE A 120 11.12 0.01 -6.07
C PHE A 120 10.68 -1.45 -6.00
N ALA A 121 10.49 -1.96 -4.79
CA ALA A 121 9.88 -3.27 -4.58
C ALA A 121 8.41 -3.11 -4.21
N LEU A 122 7.58 -4.06 -4.64
CA LEU A 122 6.23 -4.21 -4.12
C LEU A 122 6.27 -5.20 -2.94
N VAL A 123 5.79 -4.75 -1.79
CA VAL A 123 5.71 -5.56 -0.57
C VAL A 123 4.29 -5.61 -0.06
N GLN A 124 3.93 -6.70 0.60
CA GLN A 124 2.60 -6.87 1.17
C GLN A 124 2.51 -6.14 2.51
N LEU A 125 1.52 -5.24 2.62
CA LEU A 125 1.12 -4.61 3.87
C LEU A 125 -0.25 -5.11 4.28
N GLU A 126 -0.30 -5.75 5.44
CA GLU A 126 -1.53 -6.14 6.11
C GLU A 126 -2.06 -4.96 6.94
N LEU A 127 -3.25 -4.46 6.60
CA LEU A 127 -3.96 -3.44 7.36
C LEU A 127 -4.81 -4.10 8.44
N PRO A 128 -4.72 -3.71 9.72
CA PRO A 128 -5.53 -4.31 10.79
C PRO A 128 -6.98 -3.83 10.69
N THR A 129 -7.87 -4.69 10.20
CA THR A 129 -9.27 -4.36 9.92
C THR A 129 -10.26 -5.04 10.88
N ASP A 130 -9.79 -5.79 11.87
CA ASP A 130 -10.59 -6.34 12.96
C ASP A 130 -10.49 -5.55 14.28
N GLU A 131 -9.64 -4.52 14.34
CA GLU A 131 -9.47 -3.67 15.50
C GLU A 131 -10.26 -2.36 15.33
N ALA A 132 -11.04 -2.00 16.34
CA ALA A 132 -11.92 -0.82 16.33
C ALA A 132 -11.32 0.37 17.09
N ASP A 133 -10.39 0.14 18.04
CA ASP A 133 -9.71 1.21 18.77
C ASP A 133 -8.67 1.91 17.86
N PRO A 134 -8.86 3.20 17.52
CA PRO A 134 -7.97 3.91 16.61
C PRO A 134 -6.50 3.91 17.03
N LEU A 135 -6.21 3.96 18.34
CA LEU A 135 -4.83 3.99 18.84
C LEU A 135 -4.17 2.62 18.72
N ARG A 136 -4.94 1.54 18.88
CA ARG A 136 -4.46 0.17 18.63
C ARG A 136 -4.24 -0.09 17.15
N VAL A 137 -5.16 0.34 16.29
CA VAL A 137 -4.98 0.31 14.82
C VAL A 137 -3.67 1.01 14.44
N LEU A 138 -3.42 2.21 14.98
CA LEU A 138 -2.18 2.95 14.74
C LEU A 138 -0.94 2.20 15.23
N ALA A 139 -0.98 1.63 16.44
CA ALA A 139 0.14 0.88 16.99
C ALA A 139 0.48 -0.35 16.13
N VAL A 140 -0.52 -1.09 15.66
CA VAL A 140 -0.34 -2.26 14.79
C VAL A 140 0.16 -1.85 13.41
N ALA A 141 -0.42 -0.81 12.80
CA ALA A 141 0.03 -0.27 11.51
C ALA A 141 1.50 0.16 11.57
N LYS A 142 1.89 0.94 12.58
CA LYS A 142 3.28 1.36 12.82
C LYS A 142 4.22 0.15 12.96
N LYS A 143 3.83 -0.86 13.76
CA LYS A 143 4.63 -2.07 13.95
C LYS A 143 4.86 -2.81 12.62
N ARG A 144 3.81 -2.98 11.81
CA ARG A 144 3.88 -3.65 10.50
C ARG A 144 4.71 -2.85 9.49
N MET A 145 4.55 -1.53 9.43
CA MET A 145 5.37 -0.65 8.59
C MET A 145 6.84 -0.67 8.98
N ASN A 146 7.16 -0.64 10.28
CA ASN A 146 8.55 -0.73 10.75
C ASN A 146 9.21 -2.07 10.38
N ARG A 147 8.46 -3.17 10.44
CA ARG A 147 8.94 -4.48 9.99
C ARG A 147 9.31 -4.47 8.50
N ILE A 148 8.50 -3.81 7.67
CA ILE A 148 8.76 -3.67 6.23
C ILE A 148 10.00 -2.79 5.98
N LYS A 149 10.09 -1.64 6.65
CA LYS A 149 11.17 -0.66 6.45
C LYS A 149 12.53 -1.12 6.98
N HIS A 150 12.56 -1.84 8.09
CA HIS A 150 13.79 -2.26 8.77
C HIS A 150 14.10 -3.76 8.60
N GLY A 151 13.21 -4.51 7.97
CA GLY A 151 13.44 -5.91 7.63
C GLY A 151 14.08 -6.06 6.25
N HIS A 152 14.53 -7.28 5.94
CA HIS A 152 15.02 -7.64 4.62
C HIS A 152 13.89 -7.77 3.57
N GLU A 153 12.63 -7.60 3.96
CA GLU A 153 11.45 -7.85 3.12
C GLU A 153 11.46 -7.07 1.81
N ALA A 154 11.80 -5.78 1.85
CA ALA A 154 11.92 -4.96 0.64
C ALA A 154 13.07 -5.41 -0.27
N ALA A 155 14.24 -5.70 0.30
CA ALA A 155 15.42 -6.14 -0.45
C ALA A 155 15.24 -7.53 -1.07
N VAL A 156 14.61 -8.46 -0.33
CA VAL A 156 14.26 -9.80 -0.81
C VAL A 156 13.20 -9.70 -1.90
N ALA A 157 12.15 -8.90 -1.70
CA ALA A 157 11.12 -8.66 -2.71
C ALA A 157 11.71 -8.07 -3.99
N PHE A 158 12.64 -7.11 -3.88
CA PHE A 158 13.33 -6.52 -5.01
C PHE A 158 14.13 -7.54 -5.82
N ARG A 159 14.98 -8.33 -5.16
CA ARG A 159 15.79 -9.35 -5.85
C ARG A 159 14.93 -10.45 -6.44
N LEU A 160 13.84 -10.81 -5.78
CA LEU A 160 12.84 -11.74 -6.33
C LEU A 160 12.17 -11.15 -7.58
N GLN A 161 11.80 -9.87 -7.55
CA GLN A 161 11.19 -9.17 -8.67
C GLN A 161 12.16 -9.03 -9.86
N GLU A 162 13.44 -8.73 -9.61
CA GLU A 162 14.51 -8.69 -10.63
C GLU A 162 14.71 -10.07 -11.28
N THR A 163 14.73 -11.12 -10.46
CA THR A 163 14.82 -12.51 -10.95
C THR A 163 13.62 -12.88 -11.81
N ILE A 164 12.41 -12.47 -11.38
CA ILE A 164 11.17 -12.75 -12.11
C ILE A 164 11.08 -11.97 -13.43
N ALA A 165 11.54 -10.72 -13.45
CA ALA A 165 11.60 -9.90 -14.65
C ALA A 165 12.53 -10.47 -15.74
N GLY A 166 13.48 -11.34 -15.37
CA GLY A 166 14.36 -12.06 -16.29
C GLY A 166 13.78 -13.35 -16.88
N PHE A 167 12.61 -13.82 -16.45
CA PHE A 167 11.98 -15.04 -16.97
C PHE A 167 11.18 -14.79 -18.27
N ASN A 168 10.83 -15.88 -18.97
CA ASN A 168 9.94 -15.81 -20.13
C ASN A 168 8.55 -15.27 -19.74
N ARG A 169 7.83 -14.70 -20.72
CA ARG A 169 6.55 -14.01 -20.49
C ARG A 169 5.52 -14.87 -19.72
N GLN A 170 5.45 -16.17 -19.99
CA GLN A 170 4.51 -17.07 -19.32
C GLN A 170 4.82 -17.26 -17.83
N LEU A 171 6.10 -17.38 -17.46
CA LEU A 171 6.52 -17.49 -16.05
C LEU A 171 6.36 -16.16 -15.32
N TYR A 172 6.57 -15.03 -16.00
CA TYR A 172 6.27 -13.70 -15.45
C TYR A 172 4.78 -13.53 -15.16
N GLU A 173 3.90 -13.84 -16.12
CA GLU A 173 2.44 -13.80 -15.96
C GLU A 173 1.97 -14.70 -14.80
N ALA A 174 2.44 -15.95 -14.75
CA ALA A 174 2.12 -16.88 -13.66
C ALA A 174 2.63 -16.41 -12.28
N SER A 175 3.77 -15.72 -12.25
CA SER A 175 4.30 -15.12 -11.02
C SER A 175 3.42 -13.96 -10.56
N VAL A 176 3.08 -13.04 -11.48
CA VAL A 176 2.19 -11.91 -11.22
C VAL A 176 0.84 -12.40 -10.71
N ASP A 177 0.28 -13.47 -11.27
CA ASP A 177 -0.98 -14.06 -10.80
C ASP A 177 -0.87 -14.64 -9.39
N LEU A 178 0.28 -15.24 -9.02
CA LEU A 178 0.52 -15.75 -7.67
C LEU A 178 0.63 -14.62 -6.62
N PHE A 179 1.14 -13.45 -7.03
CA PHE A 179 1.29 -12.27 -6.17
C PHE A 179 0.01 -11.42 -6.07
N THR A 180 -0.69 -11.22 -7.18
CA THR A 180 -1.83 -10.31 -7.28
C THR A 180 -3.09 -10.88 -6.66
N ASN A 181 -3.35 -12.19 -6.82
CA ASN A 181 -4.55 -12.87 -6.30
C ASN A 181 -4.63 -12.94 -4.75
N ARG A 182 -3.64 -12.42 -4.03
CA ARG A 182 -3.60 -12.44 -2.55
C ARG A 182 -3.69 -11.07 -1.91
N THR A 183 -3.91 -10.03 -2.71
CA THR A 183 -4.04 -8.66 -2.27
C THR A 183 -5.28 -8.05 -2.89
N ILE A 184 -5.89 -7.08 -2.22
CA ILE A 184 -7.04 -6.38 -2.81
C ILE A 184 -6.61 -5.25 -3.77
N GLY A 185 -5.31 -5.05 -3.93
CA GLY A 185 -4.72 -4.15 -4.90
C GLY A 185 -3.56 -3.37 -4.32
N THR A 186 -3.34 -2.17 -4.84
CA THR A 186 -2.16 -1.35 -4.51
C THR A 186 -2.55 -0.17 -3.64
N LEU A 187 -1.89 -0.02 -2.48
CA LEU A 187 -1.95 1.18 -1.65
C LEU A 187 -0.68 2.00 -1.87
N THR A 188 -0.83 3.23 -2.35
CA THR A 188 0.30 4.13 -2.60
C THR A 188 0.15 5.43 -1.83
N ASN A 189 1.28 6.00 -1.41
CA ASN A 189 1.35 7.29 -0.75
C ASN A 189 2.33 8.19 -1.51
N VAL A 190 1.78 9.16 -2.24
CA VAL A 190 2.53 9.99 -3.19
C VAL A 190 2.71 11.40 -2.61
N PRO A 191 3.92 11.77 -2.18
CA PRO A 191 4.22 13.13 -1.78
C PRO A 191 4.21 14.05 -3.01
N GLY A 192 3.32 15.04 -3.03
CA GLY A 192 3.26 16.04 -4.08
C GLY A 192 3.85 17.39 -3.66
N PRO A 193 3.79 18.40 -4.54
CA PRO A 193 4.38 19.71 -4.29
C PRO A 193 3.82 20.36 -3.01
N PRO A 194 4.68 20.90 -2.13
CA PRO A 194 4.25 21.55 -0.89
C PRO A 194 3.64 22.94 -1.13
N MET A 195 3.75 23.46 -2.35
CA MET A 195 3.30 24.78 -2.79
C MET A 195 2.30 24.64 -3.95
N PRO A 196 1.45 25.66 -4.20
CA PRO A 196 0.56 25.64 -5.34
C PRO A 196 1.33 25.53 -6.65
N VAL A 197 0.81 24.74 -7.57
CA VAL A 197 1.26 24.63 -8.96
C VAL A 197 0.18 25.18 -9.89
N TYR A 198 0.61 25.64 -11.06
CA TYR A 198 -0.27 26.26 -12.05
C TYR A 198 -0.15 25.51 -13.39
N LEU A 199 -1.28 25.28 -14.05
CA LEU A 199 -1.36 24.73 -15.39
C LEU A 199 -1.95 25.79 -16.32
N ALA A 200 -1.19 26.20 -17.32
CA ALA A 200 -1.58 27.27 -18.26
C ALA A 200 -2.11 28.54 -17.55
N GLY A 201 -1.46 28.95 -16.45
CA GLY A 201 -1.85 30.12 -15.65
C GLY A 201 -2.98 29.88 -14.64
N SER A 202 -3.65 28.73 -14.66
CA SER A 202 -4.70 28.37 -13.69
C SER A 202 -4.13 27.61 -12.51
N LYS A 203 -4.50 27.99 -11.29
CA LYS A 203 -4.08 27.28 -10.07
C LYS A 203 -4.70 25.88 -10.05
N VAL A 204 -3.87 24.86 -9.86
CA VAL A 204 -4.35 23.49 -9.68
C VAL A 204 -5.11 23.38 -8.35
N ALA A 205 -6.34 22.89 -8.39
CA ALA A 205 -7.21 22.77 -7.21
C ALA A 205 -6.82 21.57 -6.32
N GLY A 206 -6.37 20.48 -6.93
CA GLY A 206 -5.98 19.25 -6.24
C GLY A 206 -5.27 18.29 -7.19
N ILE A 207 -4.60 17.30 -6.62
CA ILE A 207 -3.93 16.22 -7.35
C ILE A 207 -4.41 14.91 -6.74
N VAL A 208 -4.99 14.06 -7.58
CA VAL A 208 -5.38 12.69 -7.26
C VAL A 208 -4.78 11.79 -8.33
N GLY A 209 -4.33 10.61 -7.94
CA GLY A 209 -3.81 9.60 -8.84
C GLY A 209 -4.29 8.23 -8.45
N TRP A 210 -4.03 7.25 -9.30
CA TRP A 210 -4.35 5.84 -9.05
C TRP A 210 -3.20 4.97 -9.52
N ALA A 211 -2.75 4.07 -8.66
CA ALA A 211 -1.77 3.08 -9.05
C ALA A 211 -2.44 2.02 -9.96
N PRO A 212 -1.73 1.51 -10.98
CA PRO A 212 -2.25 0.39 -11.75
C PRO A 212 -2.49 -0.82 -10.84
N VAL A 213 -3.57 -1.55 -11.14
CA VAL A 213 -3.90 -2.84 -10.53
C VAL A 213 -3.73 -3.94 -11.57
N SER A 214 -3.42 -5.14 -11.10
CA SER A 214 -3.15 -6.31 -11.94
C SER A 214 -4.10 -7.44 -11.61
N GLY A 215 -4.41 -8.29 -12.60
CA GLY A 215 -5.30 -9.43 -12.43
C GLY A 215 -6.70 -9.02 -11.96
N ASN A 216 -7.23 -9.71 -10.96
CA ASN A 216 -8.56 -9.47 -10.39
C ASN A 216 -8.53 -8.56 -9.15
N GLN A 217 -7.49 -7.75 -8.98
CA GLN A 217 -7.41 -6.82 -7.87
C GLN A 217 -8.57 -5.80 -7.94
N PRO A 218 -9.42 -5.72 -6.90
CA PRO A 218 -10.64 -4.93 -6.91
C PRO A 218 -10.42 -3.42 -6.85
N MET A 219 -9.30 -2.92 -6.27
CA MET A 219 -9.10 -1.48 -6.09
C MET A 219 -7.65 -1.02 -6.02
N SER A 220 -7.38 0.21 -6.49
CA SER A 220 -6.23 1.01 -6.11
C SER A 220 -6.65 1.99 -5.02
N PHE A 221 -5.82 2.12 -3.99
CA PHE A 221 -5.97 3.09 -2.91
C PHE A 221 -4.78 4.07 -2.95
N THR A 222 -5.04 5.34 -3.17
CA THR A 222 -4.00 6.35 -3.33
C THR A 222 -4.16 7.47 -2.33
N ILE A 223 -3.11 7.72 -1.56
CA ILE A 223 -3.01 8.87 -0.69
C ILE A 223 -2.07 9.86 -1.37
N SER A 224 -2.54 11.08 -1.61
CA SER A 224 -1.77 12.13 -2.27
C SER A 224 -1.67 13.33 -1.35
N THR A 225 -0.49 13.97 -1.32
CA THR A 225 -0.34 15.26 -0.63
C THR A 225 -0.09 16.38 -1.62
N TYR A 226 -0.78 17.49 -1.46
CA TYR A 226 -0.63 18.66 -2.32
C TYR A 226 -0.96 19.92 -1.55
N ASN A 227 -0.08 20.93 -1.64
CA ASN A 227 -0.30 22.27 -1.09
C ASN A 227 -0.82 22.25 0.37
N GLY A 228 -0.17 21.46 1.22
CA GLY A 228 -0.50 21.36 2.65
C GLY A 228 -1.72 20.50 2.99
N ASN A 229 -2.32 19.81 2.03
CA ASN A 229 -3.46 18.92 2.25
C ASN A 229 -3.14 17.48 1.83
N VAL A 230 -3.86 16.55 2.45
CA VAL A 230 -3.93 15.14 2.10
C VAL A 230 -5.27 14.92 1.39
N VAL A 231 -5.25 14.24 0.25
CA VAL A 231 -6.44 13.73 -0.42
C VAL A 231 -6.28 12.24 -0.60
N VAL A 232 -7.33 11.48 -0.31
CA VAL A 232 -7.37 10.05 -0.56
C VAL A 232 -8.28 9.78 -1.74
N GLY A 233 -7.83 8.95 -2.66
CA GLY A 233 -8.58 8.53 -3.82
C GLY A 233 -8.57 7.02 -3.97
N ILE A 234 -9.65 6.50 -4.53
CA ILE A 234 -9.75 5.10 -4.95
C ILE A 234 -10.11 5.03 -6.43
N ALA A 235 -9.60 4.01 -7.10
CA ALA A 235 -10.10 3.53 -8.38
C ALA A 235 -10.42 2.05 -8.22
N CYS A 236 -11.61 1.61 -8.60
CA CYS A 236 -12.07 0.27 -8.28
C CYS A 236 -12.96 -0.33 -9.35
N ASP A 237 -13.15 -1.64 -9.24
CA ASP A 237 -14.23 -2.34 -9.90
C ASP A 237 -15.55 -2.08 -9.16
N LYS A 238 -16.56 -1.57 -9.88
CA LYS A 238 -17.84 -1.18 -9.28
C LYS A 238 -18.64 -2.38 -8.74
N THR A 239 -18.40 -3.58 -9.26
CA THR A 239 -19.10 -4.80 -8.82
C THR A 239 -18.42 -5.39 -7.59
N LEU A 240 -17.08 -5.43 -7.59
CA LEU A 240 -16.33 -5.98 -6.45
C LEU A 240 -16.30 -5.01 -5.27
N VAL A 241 -16.41 -3.71 -5.50
CA VAL A 241 -16.39 -2.65 -4.47
C VAL A 241 -17.69 -1.83 -4.58
N PRO A 242 -18.85 -2.40 -4.17
CA PRO A 242 -20.08 -1.61 -4.07
C PRO A 242 -19.90 -0.46 -3.08
N ASP A 243 -20.64 0.63 -3.23
CA ASP A 243 -20.63 1.77 -2.29
C ASP A 243 -19.21 2.33 -2.00
N HIS A 244 -18.33 2.24 -3.00
CA HIS A 244 -16.91 2.60 -2.91
C HIS A 244 -16.64 4.01 -2.34
N GLU A 245 -17.54 4.97 -2.55
CA GLU A 245 -17.49 6.31 -1.98
C GLU A 245 -17.38 6.29 -0.45
N THR A 246 -18.02 5.31 0.21
CA THR A 246 -18.00 5.17 1.67
C THR A 246 -16.63 4.84 2.24
N ILE A 247 -15.73 4.22 1.45
CA ILE A 247 -14.34 3.97 1.86
C ILE A 247 -13.59 5.30 2.02
N VAL A 248 -13.84 6.23 1.11
CA VAL A 248 -13.18 7.53 1.09
C VAL A 248 -13.71 8.42 2.21
N ASP A 249 -15.02 8.44 2.42
CA ASP A 249 -15.64 9.15 3.54
C ASP A 249 -15.22 8.52 4.89
N GLY A 250 -15.18 7.19 4.93
CA GLY A 250 -14.72 6.41 6.08
C GLY A 250 -13.27 6.71 6.45
N PHE A 251 -12.40 7.06 5.49
CA PHE A 251 -11.03 7.48 5.76
C PHE A 251 -10.98 8.78 6.58
N ALA A 252 -11.75 9.79 6.18
CA ALA A 252 -11.83 11.05 6.91
C ALA A 252 -12.42 10.82 8.31
N GLY A 253 -13.46 9.99 8.42
CA GLY A 253 -14.05 9.60 9.70
C GLY A 253 -13.07 8.88 10.62
N ALA A 254 -12.33 7.90 10.10
CA ALA A 254 -11.32 7.16 10.84
C ALA A 254 -10.17 8.07 11.32
N PHE A 255 -9.73 9.01 10.48
CA PHE A 255 -8.74 10.00 10.86
C PHE A 255 -9.24 10.91 11.99
N GLU A 256 -10.46 11.43 11.92
CA GLU A 256 -11.02 12.29 12.97
C GLU A 256 -11.20 11.54 14.29
N ARG A 257 -11.58 10.25 14.26
CA ARG A 257 -11.60 9.39 15.47
C ARG A 257 -10.21 9.22 16.07
N LEU A 258 -9.19 9.01 15.24
CA LEU A 258 -7.81 8.90 15.70
C LEU A 258 -7.29 10.23 16.28
N LEU A 259 -7.64 11.36 15.67
CA LEU A 259 -7.33 12.70 16.17
C LEU A 259 -7.96 12.92 17.55
N ALA A 260 -9.26 12.63 17.71
CA ALA A 260 -9.97 12.76 18.97
C ALA A 260 -9.37 11.88 20.08
N ALA A 261 -9.08 10.60 19.77
CA ALA A 261 -8.46 9.68 20.71
C ALA A 261 -7.06 10.16 21.16
N THR A 262 -6.29 10.75 20.24
CA THR A 262 -4.96 11.31 20.54
C THR A 262 -5.05 12.51 21.49
N SER A 263 -6.03 13.40 21.27
CA SER A 263 -6.26 14.57 22.13
C SER A 263 -6.71 14.18 23.53
N ALA A 264 -7.54 13.14 23.66
CA ALA A 264 -8.03 12.65 24.95
C ALA A 264 -6.90 12.08 25.84
N VAL A 265 -5.87 11.47 25.24
CA VAL A 265 -4.71 10.92 25.99
C VAL A 265 -3.69 12.00 26.35
N SER A 266 -3.68 13.12 25.62
CA SER A 266 -2.75 14.23 25.82
C SER A 266 -3.25 15.29 26.81
N SER A 267 -4.50 15.16 27.29
CA SER A 267 -5.15 16.05 28.26
C SER A 267 -5.05 15.49 29.67
#